data_AF-A0A1X1QTT8-F1
#
_entry.id   AF-A0A1X1QTT8-F1
#
_cell.length_a   1.000
_cell.length_b   1.000
_cell.length_c   1.000
_cell.angle_alpha   90.00
_cell.angle_beta   90.00
_cell.angle_gamma   90.00
#
_symmetry.space_group_name_H-M   'P 1'
#
loop_
_entity.id
_entity.type
_entity.pdbx_description
1 polymer ?
#
loop_
_entity_poly.entity_id
_entity_poly.type
_entity_poly.pdbx_seq_one_letter_code
_entity_poly.pdbx_strand_id
1 'polypeptide(L)'
;MEDHADKYAHFLREQISILNPDIIVFGGTYAIVKKHVIPELNHISERIHLYNDIICINANHPACTKKRTIMYDQVIRNYDRYLQL
;
A
#
# COMPACT_ATOMS: atom_id res chain seq x y z
N MET A 1 -10.35 -17.11 17.86
CA MET A 1 -9.73 -17.29 16.52
C MET A 1 -8.49 -16.43 16.55
N GLU A 2 -7.31 -17.02 16.34
CA GLU A 2 -6.05 -16.26 16.32
C GLU A 2 -6.03 -15.46 15.00
N ASP A 3 -6.01 -14.12 15.06
CA ASP A 3 -5.91 -13.29 13.85
C ASP A 3 -4.45 -13.34 13.38
N HIS A 4 -4.19 -14.09 12.32
CA HIS A 4 -2.85 -14.22 11.75
C HIS A 4 -2.31 -12.89 11.23
N ALA A 5 -3.17 -11.94 10.85
CA ALA A 5 -2.71 -10.61 10.45
C ALA A 5 -2.07 -9.89 11.63
N ASP A 6 -2.69 -9.92 12.82
CA ASP A 6 -2.13 -9.34 14.04
C ASP A 6 -0.84 -10.05 14.47
N LYS A 7 -0.85 -11.39 14.42
CA LYS A 7 0.30 -12.21 14.85
C LYS A 7 1.55 -11.93 14.03
N TYR A 8 1.40 -11.74 12.72
CA TYR A 8 2.54 -11.66 11.78
C TYR A 8 2.78 -10.25 11.23
N ALA A 9 1.96 -9.26 11.55
CA ALA A 9 2.12 -7.88 11.06
C ALA A 9 3.50 -7.28 11.36
N HIS A 10 4.08 -7.62 12.52
CA HIS A 10 5.38 -7.11 12.94
C HIS A 10 6.51 -7.46 11.95
N PHE A 11 6.48 -8.64 11.33
CA PHE A 11 7.48 -9.03 10.33
C PHE A 11 7.44 -8.13 9.10
N LEU A 12 6.24 -7.78 8.60
CA LEU A 12 6.12 -6.89 7.45
C LEU A 12 6.56 -5.46 7.81
N ARG A 13 6.26 -5.02 9.03
CA ARG A 13 6.71 -3.71 9.54
C ARG A 13 8.23 -3.64 9.64
N GLU A 14 8.87 -4.71 10.12
CA GLU A 14 10.33 -4.83 10.17
C GLU A 14 10.95 -4.81 8.77
N GLN A 15 10.36 -5.54 7.81
CA GLN A 15 10.80 -5.51 6.41
C GLN A 15 10.75 -4.10 5.81
N ILE A 16 9.67 -3.35 6.07
CA ILE A 16 9.56 -1.95 5.61
C ILE A 16 10.65 -1.09 6.23
N SER A 17 10.92 -1.26 7.54
CA SER A 17 11.98 -0.51 8.22
C SER A 17 13.37 -0.82 7.69
N ILE A 18 13.66 -2.09 7.36
CA ILE A 18 14.97 -2.53 6.85
C ILE A 18 15.17 -2.04 5.42
N LEU A 19 14.15 -2.20 4.58
CA LEU A 19 14.23 -1.84 3.16
C LEU A 19 14.16 -0.32 2.94
N ASN A 20 13.52 0.41 3.85
CA ASN A 20 13.28 1.85 3.78
C ASN A 20 12.88 2.33 2.37
N PRO A 21 11.77 1.82 1.82
CA PRO A 21 11.39 2.10 0.44
C PRO A 21 10.87 3.53 0.28
N ASP A 22 11.08 4.14 -0.88
CA ASP A 22 10.45 5.42 -1.23
C ASP A 22 8.95 5.24 -1.54
N ILE A 23 8.56 4.07 -2.06
CA ILE A 23 7.20 3.77 -2.50
C ILE A 23 6.79 2.34 -2.11
N ILE A 24 5.58 2.19 -1.56
CA ILE A 24 4.92 0.92 -1.32
C ILE A 24 3.64 0.83 -2.15
N VAL A 25 3.47 -0.28 -2.89
CA VAL A 25 2.25 -0.55 -3.66
C VAL A 25 1.44 -1.65 -2.98
N PHE A 26 0.22 -1.35 -2.58
CA PHE A 26 -0.72 -2.32 -2.03
C PHE A 26 -1.53 -2.96 -3.16
N GLY A 27 -1.20 -4.20 -3.52
CA GLY A 27 -1.97 -4.97 -4.50
C GLY A 27 -3.25 -5.55 -3.89
N GLY A 28 -4.21 -4.74 -3.47
CA GLY A 28 -5.46 -5.17 -2.85
C GLY A 28 -5.35 -5.49 -1.35
N THR A 29 -4.23 -5.14 -0.71
CA THR A 29 -3.96 -5.42 0.71
C THR A 29 -4.11 -4.19 1.62
N TYR A 30 -4.49 -3.03 1.06
CA TYR A 30 -4.56 -1.75 1.79
C TYR A 30 -5.31 -1.86 3.11
N ALA A 31 -6.51 -2.46 3.11
CA ALA A 31 -7.34 -2.54 4.31
C ALA A 31 -6.66 -3.31 5.45
N ILE A 32 -5.95 -4.39 5.13
CA ILE A 32 -5.23 -5.22 6.10
C ILE A 32 -4.00 -4.46 6.62
N VAL A 33 -3.23 -3.84 5.72
CA VAL A 33 -2.04 -3.06 6.10
C VAL A 33 -2.44 -1.88 6.99
N LYS A 34 -3.45 -1.11 6.62
CA LYS A 34 -3.96 0.02 7.41
C LYS A 34 -4.50 -0.41 8.77
N LYS A 35 -5.05 -1.61 8.89
CA LYS A 35 -5.60 -2.08 10.16
C LYS A 35 -4.54 -2.66 11.10
N HIS A 36 -3.59 -3.42 10.54
CA HIS A 36 -2.72 -4.29 11.35
C HIS A 36 -1.23 -3.93 11.31
N VAL A 37 -0.73 -3.35 10.21
CA VAL A 37 0.71 -3.18 9.98
C VAL A 37 1.15 -1.73 10.16
N ILE A 38 0.42 -0.80 9.55
CA ILE A 38 0.71 0.64 9.54
C ILE A 38 -0.58 1.43 9.79
N PRO A 39 -1.15 1.37 11.01
CA PRO A 39 -2.34 2.15 11.38
C PRO A 39 -2.18 3.66 11.25
N GLU A 40 -0.95 4.16 11.23
CA GLU A 40 -0.58 5.56 11.08
C GLU A 40 -0.52 6.08 9.63
N LEU A 41 -0.92 5.26 8.64
CA LEU A 41 -1.02 5.71 7.23
C LEU A 41 -1.92 6.95 7.10
N ASN A 42 -1.37 8.05 6.61
CA ASN A 42 -2.10 9.29 6.33
C ASN A 42 -2.77 9.20 4.96
N HIS A 43 -4.05 9.55 4.87
CA HIS A 43 -4.78 9.58 3.61
C HIS A 43 -4.51 10.89 2.86
N ILE A 44 -4.08 10.81 1.61
CA ILE A 44 -3.85 11.97 0.74
C ILE A 44 -4.95 12.08 -0.31
N SER A 45 -5.28 10.98 -0.97
CA SER A 45 -6.41 10.90 -1.91
C SER A 45 -6.90 9.45 -2.05
N GLU A 46 -7.91 9.23 -2.90
CA GLU A 46 -8.62 7.95 -3.06
C GLU A 46 -7.72 6.70 -3.04
N ARG A 47 -6.54 6.76 -3.68
CA ARG A 47 -5.59 5.65 -3.76
C ARG A 47 -4.17 6.01 -3.32
N ILE A 48 -3.98 7.19 -2.73
CA ILE A 48 -2.67 7.70 -2.33
C ILE A 48 -2.67 7.95 -0.84
N HIS A 49 -1.68 7.39 -0.17
CA HIS A 49 -1.46 7.51 1.26
C HIS A 49 0.01 7.86 1.51
N LEU A 50 0.32 8.35 2.70
CA LEU A 50 1.68 8.59 3.17
C LEU A 50 1.92 7.85 4.47
N TYR A 51 3.10 7.26 4.60
CA TYR A 51 3.62 6.77 5.87
C TYR A 51 5.00 7.37 6.07
N ASN A 52 5.11 8.35 6.97
CA ASN A 52 6.26 9.25 7.01
C ASN A 52 6.50 9.85 5.61
N ASP A 53 7.69 9.67 5.04
CA ASP A 53 8.06 10.12 3.68
C ASP A 53 7.81 9.04 2.61
N ILE A 54 7.23 7.90 2.97
CA ILE A 54 6.98 6.78 2.05
C ILE A 54 5.63 6.94 1.36
N ILE A 55 5.64 6.99 0.03
CA ILE A 55 4.44 7.08 -0.79
C ILE A 55 3.76 5.70 -0.84
N CYS A 56 2.49 5.64 -0.50
CA CYS A 56 1.73 4.39 -0.42
C CYS A 56 0.58 4.40 -1.43
N ILE A 57 0.62 3.53 -2.45
CA ILE A 57 -0.35 3.50 -3.55
C ILE A 57 -1.23 2.25 -3.48
N ASN A 58 -2.54 2.45 -3.41
CA ASN A 58 -3.53 1.37 -3.41
C ASN A 58 -3.94 0.96 -4.84
N ALA A 59 -3.54 -0.24 -5.26
CA ALA A 59 -3.85 -0.82 -6.56
C ALA A 59 -4.73 -2.07 -6.41
N ASN A 60 -5.41 -2.48 -7.48
CA ASN A 60 -6.13 -3.75 -7.47
C ASN A 60 -5.14 -4.94 -7.40
N HIS A 61 -5.57 -6.05 -6.79
CA HIS A 61 -4.76 -7.26 -6.75
C HIS A 61 -4.58 -7.84 -8.17
N PRO A 62 -3.37 -8.31 -8.56
CA PRO A 62 -3.12 -8.89 -9.87
C PRO A 62 -4.04 -10.07 -10.25
N ALA A 63 -4.47 -10.85 -9.25
CA ALA A 63 -5.39 -11.97 -9.41
C ALA A 63 -6.87 -11.57 -9.55
N CYS A 64 -7.22 -10.28 -9.43
CA CYS A 64 -8.53 -9.83 -9.89
C CYS A 64 -8.61 -10.14 -11.39
N THR A 65 -9.75 -10.67 -11.87
CA THR A 65 -10.02 -11.05 -13.28
C THR A 65 -9.96 -9.87 -14.29
N LYS A 66 -9.46 -8.72 -13.85
CA LYS A 66 -9.23 -7.53 -14.67
C LYS A 66 -7.96 -7.69 -15.50
N LYS A 67 -7.88 -6.92 -16.60
CA LYS A 67 -6.66 -6.84 -17.41
C LYS A 67 -5.51 -6.32 -16.55
N ARG A 68 -4.34 -6.97 -16.63
CA ARG A 68 -3.13 -6.59 -15.87
C ARG A 68 -2.74 -5.13 -16.08
N THR A 69 -2.97 -4.58 -17.27
CA THR A 69 -2.70 -3.18 -17.60
C THR A 69 -3.40 -2.21 -16.66
N ILE A 70 -4.60 -2.55 -16.17
CA ILE A 70 -5.37 -1.69 -15.27
C ILE A 70 -4.62 -1.46 -13.95
N MET A 71 -3.93 -2.48 -13.42
CA MET A 71 -3.15 -2.32 -12.20
C MET A 71 -1.96 -1.38 -12.43
N TYR A 72 -1.23 -1.57 -13.54
CA TYR A 72 -0.11 -0.70 -13.90
C TYR A 72 -0.57 0.75 -14.08
N ASP A 73 -1.66 0.96 -14.82
CA ASP A 73 -2.25 2.28 -15.01
C ASP A 73 -2.66 2.92 -13.68
N GLN A 74 -3.20 2.13 -12.74
CA GLN A 74 -3.53 2.62 -11.41
C GLN A 74 -2.29 3.08 -10.65
N VAL A 75 -1.18 2.34 -10.70
CA VAL A 75 0.04 2.72 -9.99
C VAL A 75 0.62 4.00 -10.59
N ILE A 76 0.87 4.01 -11.90
CA ILE A 76 1.53 5.12 -12.59
C ILE A 76 0.70 6.41 -12.49
N ARG A 77 -0.60 6.35 -12.77
CA ARG A 77 -1.45 7.57 -12.73
C ARG A 77 -1.56 8.16 -11.32
N ASN A 78 -1.57 7.33 -10.29
CA ASN A 78 -1.63 7.83 -8.91
C ASN A 78 -0.28 8.40 -8.47
N TYR A 79 0.83 7.84 -8.95
CA TYR A 79 2.15 8.44 -8.74
C TYR A 79 2.28 9.80 -9.44
N ASP A 80 1.91 9.89 -10.72
CA ASP A 80 1.93 11.16 -11.46
C ASP A 80 1.04 12.22 -10.80
N ARG A 81 -0.12 11.80 -10.29
CA ARG A 81 -1.01 12.67 -9.52
C ARG A 81 -0.36 13.16 -8.23
N TYR A 82 0.38 12.32 -7.52
CA TYR A 82 1.08 12.72 -6.29
C TYR A 82 2.13 13.79 -6.57
N LEU A 83 2.88 13.67 -7.67
CA LEU A 83 3.91 14.66 -8.06
C LEU A 83 3.33 16.05 -8.41
N GLN A 84 2.01 16.16 -8.60
CA GLN A 84 1.31 17.40 -8.92
C GLN A 84 0.59 18.02 -7.71
N LEU A 85 0.66 17.39 -6.54
CA LEU A 85 0.11 17.92 -5.28
C LEU A 85 1.09 18.90 -4.64
#